data_AF-A0A2E5HPP6-F1
#
_entry.id   AF-A0A2E5HPP6-F1
#
_cell.length_a   1.000
_cell.length_b   1.000
_cell.length_c   1.000
_cell.angle_alpha   90.00
_cell.angle_beta   90.00
_cell.angle_gamma   90.00
#
_symmetry.space_group_name_H-M   'P 1'
#
loop_
_entity.id
_entity.type
_entity.pdbx_description
1 polymer ?
#
loop_
_entity_poly.entity_id
_entity_poly.type
_entity_poly.pdbx_seq_one_letter_code
_entity_poly.pdbx_strand_id
1 'polypeptide(L)'
;MQRTLYLLLLVSMLSLASTSLIACGGGGGMGGLANMVPGAPKTTEVELTMDTMCPKCSKESHAAINPFDQPVKYTKVSIEKVDAFVEAANKTYGSVMVAEKLLTVAGDAADGSAPAGFQSAQEVRSLATGMMEAATKDIPTLISSGQDLVTNLPGELQSDPTKALVLDKALTEVKTSIERLNEAQAKLTGLGDGAADEEGGE
;
A
#
# COMPACT_ATOMS: atom_id res chain seq x y z
N MET A 1 -20.62 56.24 -4.25
CA MET A 1 -20.76 55.66 -2.90
C MET A 1 -21.78 54.53 -3.01
N GLN A 2 -21.33 53.29 -3.14
CA GLN A 2 -20.77 52.41 -2.08
C GLN A 2 -21.89 51.76 -1.27
N ARG A 3 -21.78 50.44 -1.13
CA ARG A 3 -22.69 49.49 -0.44
C ARG A 3 -23.84 49.12 -1.38
N THR A 4 -23.93 47.91 -1.92
CA THR A 4 -23.85 46.63 -1.20
C THR A 4 -23.49 45.51 -2.19
N LEU A 5 -22.23 45.50 -2.62
CA LEU A 5 -21.59 44.44 -3.39
C LEU A 5 -20.70 43.65 -2.41
N TYR A 6 -21.31 42.96 -1.45
CA TYR A 6 -20.62 42.19 -0.39
C TYR A 6 -21.48 41.02 0.09
N LEU A 7 -21.83 40.10 -0.81
CA LEU A 7 -22.48 38.84 -0.44
C LEU A 7 -22.08 37.68 -1.38
N LEU A 8 -20.84 37.74 -1.90
CA LEU A 8 -20.24 36.70 -2.74
C LEU A 8 -18.78 36.38 -2.37
N LEU A 9 -18.34 36.75 -1.16
CA LEU A 9 -16.99 36.50 -0.65
C LEU A 9 -17.04 36.28 0.87
N LEU A 10 -17.31 35.05 1.30
CA LEU A 10 -17.22 34.45 2.65
C LEU A 10 -18.09 33.19 2.53
N VAL A 11 -17.59 32.01 2.13
CA VAL A 11 -16.77 31.10 2.94
C VAL A 11 -16.06 30.17 1.97
N SER A 12 -14.81 30.49 1.67
CA SER A 12 -13.83 29.55 1.11
C SER A 12 -12.52 29.92 1.82
N MET A 13 -11.78 28.90 2.29
CA MET A 13 -10.63 28.96 3.21
C MET A 13 -11.01 28.83 4.69
N LEU A 14 -11.04 27.58 5.21
CA LEU A 14 -10.39 27.18 6.47
C LEU A 14 -10.67 25.70 6.74
N SER A 15 -9.69 24.83 6.44
CA SER A 15 -9.34 23.62 7.22
C SER A 15 -8.10 22.97 6.60
N LEU A 16 -6.99 23.70 6.65
CA LEU A 16 -5.64 23.12 6.66
C LEU A 16 -5.04 23.39 8.05
N ALA A 17 -4.37 22.36 8.57
CA ALA A 17 -3.62 22.28 9.83
C ALA A 17 -4.50 22.25 11.11
N SER A 18 -4.33 21.32 12.04
CA SER A 18 -3.05 21.08 12.72
C SER A 18 -2.99 19.76 13.51
N THR A 19 -1.81 19.13 13.45
CA THR A 19 -1.01 18.51 14.55
C THR A 19 -1.51 17.31 15.36
N SER A 20 -0.77 16.20 15.22
CA SER A 20 -0.05 15.53 16.32
C SER A 20 1.21 14.91 15.69
N LEU A 21 2.42 15.46 15.84
CA LEU A 21 3.34 15.33 16.97
C LEU A 21 3.62 13.86 17.35
N ILE A 22 4.61 13.26 16.67
CA ILE A 22 5.46 12.22 17.26
C ILE A 22 6.91 12.64 17.02
N ALA A 23 7.52 13.15 18.09
CA ALA A 23 8.95 13.30 18.25
C ALA A 23 9.36 12.52 19.50
N CYS A 24 10.24 11.52 19.33
CA CYS A 24 11.22 10.93 20.27
C CYS A 24 11.55 9.51 19.76
N GLY A 25 12.79 9.05 19.58
CA GLY A 25 14.15 9.61 19.64
C GLY A 25 14.97 8.85 18.57
N GLY A 26 16.07 9.35 18.01
CA GLY A 26 17.29 9.79 18.68
C GLY A 26 18.39 8.77 18.35
N GLY A 27 19.30 9.10 17.42
CA GLY A 27 20.53 8.32 17.22
C GLY A 27 21.13 8.34 15.81
N GLY A 28 21.99 9.34 15.54
CA GLY A 28 23.28 9.11 14.86
C GLY A 28 23.33 9.03 13.33
N GLY A 29 23.76 10.14 12.72
CA GLY A 29 24.93 10.13 11.82
C GLY A 29 24.74 9.66 10.38
N MET A 30 24.51 10.60 9.47
CA MET A 30 25.56 11.09 8.55
C MET A 30 24.93 12.13 7.63
N GLY A 31 25.40 13.37 7.77
CA GLY A 31 25.09 14.44 6.82
C GLY A 31 25.61 14.05 5.45
N GLY A 32 24.69 13.71 4.54
CA GLY A 32 24.92 13.84 3.12
C GLY A 32 24.39 15.19 2.68
N LEU A 33 25.26 16.02 2.09
CA LEU A 33 24.96 17.29 1.43
C LEU A 33 24.05 17.10 0.18
N ALA A 34 23.00 16.27 0.26
CA ALA A 34 22.16 15.89 -0.88
C ALA A 34 20.99 16.87 -1.14
N ASN A 35 20.77 17.86 -0.27
CA ASN A 35 19.87 18.97 -0.55
C ASN A 35 20.68 20.15 -1.07
N MET A 36 20.86 20.26 -2.38
CA MET A 36 20.93 21.52 -3.15
C MET A 36 21.31 21.25 -4.62
N VAL A 37 20.59 20.36 -5.31
CA VAL A 37 20.44 20.50 -6.77
C VAL A 37 19.04 21.07 -7.02
N PRO A 38 18.91 22.37 -7.37
CA PRO A 38 17.63 22.94 -7.76
C PRO A 38 17.02 22.09 -8.88
N GLY A 39 15.82 21.55 -8.64
CA GLY A 39 15.10 20.71 -9.61
C GLY A 39 15.22 19.20 -9.41
N ALA A 40 16.05 18.69 -8.48
CA ALA A 40 16.06 17.26 -8.19
C ALA A 40 14.70 16.80 -7.60
N PRO A 41 14.11 15.69 -8.08
CA PRO A 41 12.88 15.15 -7.53
C PRO A 41 13.06 14.78 -6.05
N LYS A 42 12.06 15.11 -5.22
CA LYS A 42 12.09 14.79 -3.79
C LYS A 42 11.60 13.38 -3.54
N THR A 43 12.13 12.76 -2.50
CA THR A 43 11.64 11.46 -2.04
C THR A 43 10.82 11.62 -0.77
N THR A 44 9.69 10.91 -0.68
CA THR A 44 8.82 10.94 0.50
C THR A 44 8.54 9.52 0.95
N GLU A 45 8.78 9.23 2.23
CA GLU A 45 8.38 7.94 2.82
C GLU A 45 6.87 7.93 3.04
N VAL A 46 6.23 6.83 2.65
CA VAL A 46 4.79 6.60 2.79
C VAL A 46 4.60 5.30 3.54
N GLU A 47 3.65 5.31 4.48
CA GLU A 47 3.25 4.15 5.27
C GLU A 47 1.94 3.57 4.72
N LEU A 48 1.87 2.25 4.57
CA LEU A 48 0.62 1.57 4.25
C LEU A 48 -0.30 1.60 5.46
N THR A 49 -1.55 1.95 5.22
CA THR A 49 -2.59 1.99 6.27
C THR A 49 -3.64 0.92 6.01
N MET A 50 -4.26 0.42 7.07
CA MET A 50 -5.36 -0.55 6.93
C MET A 50 -6.54 -0.01 6.12
N ASP A 51 -6.83 1.28 6.23
CA ASP A 51 -7.81 1.98 5.39
C ASP A 51 -7.50 1.84 3.90
N THR A 52 -6.21 1.95 3.52
CA THR A 52 -5.80 1.84 2.12
C THR A 52 -5.84 0.42 1.58
N MET A 53 -5.61 -0.59 2.43
CA MET A 53 -5.57 -2.00 2.05
C MET A 53 -6.95 -2.66 2.06
N CYS A 54 -7.75 -2.39 3.10
CA CYS A 54 -9.11 -2.87 3.23
C CYS A 54 -10.10 -1.70 3.43
N PRO A 55 -10.47 -0.98 2.35
CA PRO A 55 -11.38 0.16 2.43
C PRO A 55 -12.83 -0.24 2.80
N LYS A 56 -13.16 -1.53 2.70
CA LYS A 56 -14.46 -2.07 3.11
C LYS A 56 -14.50 -2.52 4.58
N CYS A 57 -13.34 -2.64 5.22
CA CYS A 57 -13.27 -3.02 6.63
C CYS A 57 -13.67 -1.84 7.51
N SER A 58 -14.33 -2.12 8.63
CA SER A 58 -14.60 -1.09 9.64
C SER A 58 -13.32 -0.74 10.43
N LYS A 59 -13.33 0.39 11.14
CA LYS A 59 -12.21 0.78 12.02
C LYS A 59 -11.96 -0.24 13.13
N GLU A 60 -13.02 -0.84 13.66
CA GLU A 60 -12.92 -1.90 14.68
C GLU A 60 -12.28 -3.16 14.08
N SER A 61 -12.66 -3.51 12.84
CA SER A 61 -12.06 -4.61 12.09
C SER A 61 -10.57 -4.36 11.80
N HIS A 62 -10.16 -3.13 11.47
CA HIS A 62 -8.75 -2.80 11.19
C HIS A 62 -7.81 -3.11 12.35
N ALA A 63 -8.23 -2.80 13.59
CA ALA A 63 -7.44 -3.09 14.78
C ALA A 63 -7.32 -4.60 15.03
N ALA A 64 -8.35 -5.37 14.69
CA ALA A 64 -8.39 -6.81 14.90
C ALA A 64 -7.53 -7.61 13.89
N ILE A 65 -7.29 -7.07 12.69
CA ILE A 65 -6.71 -7.84 11.57
C ILE A 65 -5.39 -7.28 11.03
N ASN A 66 -4.77 -6.29 11.70
CA ASN A 66 -3.49 -5.75 11.22
C ASN A 66 -2.47 -6.88 11.02
N PRO A 67 -2.07 -7.19 9.77
CA PRO A 67 -1.25 -8.36 9.49
C PRO A 67 0.25 -8.06 9.67
N PHE A 68 0.61 -6.84 10.04
CA PHE A 68 2.00 -6.39 10.12
C PHE A 68 2.42 -6.07 11.55
N ASP A 69 3.49 -6.72 11.99
CA ASP A 69 4.16 -6.43 13.27
C ASP A 69 4.88 -5.07 13.28
N GLN A 70 5.18 -4.55 12.09
CA GLN A 70 5.78 -3.23 11.87
C GLN A 70 5.14 -2.54 10.67
N PRO A 71 5.11 -1.20 10.61
CA PRO A 71 4.51 -0.52 9.48
C PRO A 71 5.24 -0.82 8.17
N VAL A 72 4.49 -1.26 7.15
CA VAL A 72 5.02 -1.42 5.80
C VAL A 72 5.18 -0.04 5.16
N LYS A 73 6.41 0.30 4.81
CA LYS A 73 6.76 1.59 4.22
C LYS A 73 7.31 1.43 2.80
N TYR A 74 7.10 2.46 1.99
CA TYR A 74 7.67 2.57 0.65
C TYR A 74 8.04 4.03 0.36
N THR A 75 8.92 4.24 -0.62
CA THR A 75 9.33 5.59 -0.98
C THR A 75 8.69 6.04 -2.29
N LYS A 76 8.01 7.19 -2.27
CA LYS A 76 7.71 7.94 -3.49
C LYS A 76 8.96 8.67 -3.95
N VAL A 77 9.30 8.56 -5.23
CA VAL A 77 10.50 9.14 -5.86
C VAL A 77 10.18 10.31 -6.80
N SER A 78 8.91 10.74 -6.85
CA SER A 78 8.43 11.85 -7.68
C SER A 78 8.58 11.60 -9.20
N ILE A 79 8.56 10.33 -9.60
CA ILE A 79 8.39 9.91 -10.99
C ILE A 79 7.01 9.28 -11.08
N GLU A 80 6.06 9.98 -11.68
CA GLU A 80 4.62 9.65 -11.63
C GLU A 80 4.32 8.17 -11.91
N LYS A 81 4.84 7.62 -13.01
CA LYS A 81 4.61 6.21 -13.36
C LYS A 81 5.24 5.21 -12.38
N VAL A 82 6.38 5.57 -11.76
CA VAL A 82 7.02 4.74 -10.73
C VAL A 82 6.21 4.82 -9.45
N ASP A 83 5.83 6.02 -9.02
CA ASP A 83 5.05 6.22 -7.80
C ASP A 83 3.69 5.54 -7.90
N ALA A 84 3.01 5.62 -9.06
CA ALA A 84 1.75 4.93 -9.31
C ALA A 84 1.91 3.41 -9.27
N PHE A 85 2.97 2.87 -9.88
CA PHE A 85 3.28 1.44 -9.82
C PHE A 85 3.57 0.98 -8.39
N VAL A 86 4.48 1.65 -7.68
CA VAL A 86 4.88 1.31 -6.31
C VAL A 86 3.67 1.37 -5.39
N GLU A 87 2.82 2.38 -5.50
CA GLU A 87 1.59 2.49 -4.70
C GLU A 87 0.62 1.34 -4.98
N ALA A 88 0.35 1.04 -6.26
CA ALA A 88 -0.53 -0.07 -6.64
C ALA A 88 0.02 -1.43 -6.17
N ALA A 89 1.30 -1.69 -6.41
CA ALA A 89 1.95 -2.94 -6.03
C ALA A 89 1.93 -3.17 -4.52
N ASN A 90 2.26 -2.15 -3.73
CA ASN A 90 2.25 -2.25 -2.27
C ASN A 90 0.84 -2.38 -1.70
N LYS A 91 -0.17 -1.72 -2.30
CA LYS A 91 -1.57 -1.93 -1.93
C LYS A 91 -2.02 -3.35 -2.22
N THR A 92 -1.69 -3.90 -3.39
CA THR A 92 -2.05 -5.28 -3.74
C THR A 92 -1.36 -6.30 -2.83
N TYR A 93 -0.07 -6.14 -2.56
CA TYR A 93 0.64 -6.95 -1.56
C TYR A 93 -0.05 -6.88 -0.19
N GLY A 94 -0.32 -5.65 0.29
CA GLY A 94 -1.01 -5.42 1.55
C GLY A 94 -2.36 -6.11 1.64
N SER A 95 -3.15 -6.06 0.56
CA SER A 95 -4.44 -6.75 0.48
C SER A 95 -4.33 -8.27 0.64
N VAL A 96 -3.31 -8.90 0.04
CA VAL A 96 -3.11 -10.35 0.19
C VAL A 96 -2.74 -10.72 1.63
N MET A 97 -1.86 -9.94 2.26
CA MET A 97 -1.48 -10.17 3.67
C MET A 97 -2.67 -9.99 4.62
N VAL A 98 -3.51 -8.98 4.37
CA VAL A 98 -4.75 -8.78 5.13
C VAL A 98 -5.73 -9.94 4.90
N ALA A 99 -5.87 -10.41 3.67
CA ALA A 99 -6.76 -11.53 3.34
C ALA A 99 -6.33 -12.83 4.04
N GLU A 100 -5.04 -13.14 4.05
CA GLU A 100 -4.49 -14.28 4.80
C GLU A 100 -4.81 -14.17 6.29
N LYS A 101 -4.60 -12.99 6.89
CA LYS A 101 -4.91 -12.77 8.31
C LYS A 101 -6.42 -12.89 8.60
N LEU A 102 -7.27 -12.41 7.71
CA LEU A 102 -8.72 -12.58 7.80
C LEU A 102 -9.09 -14.06 7.81
N LEU A 103 -8.49 -14.88 6.94
CA LEU A 103 -8.74 -16.33 6.93
C LEU A 103 -8.32 -17.01 8.22
N THR A 104 -7.15 -16.66 8.79
CA THR A 104 -6.73 -17.17 10.10
C THR A 104 -7.74 -16.82 11.19
N VAL A 105 -8.16 -15.54 11.24
CA VAL A 105 -9.14 -15.06 12.22
C VAL A 105 -10.51 -15.77 12.06
N ALA A 106 -10.92 -16.10 10.84
CA ALA A 106 -12.13 -16.86 10.58
C ALA A 106 -12.00 -18.37 10.89
N GLY A 107 -10.78 -18.92 10.90
CA GLY A 107 -10.49 -20.30 11.27
C GLY A 107 -10.42 -20.49 12.79
N ASP A 108 -9.86 -19.50 13.51
CA ASP A 108 -9.73 -19.53 14.97
C ASP A 108 -11.05 -19.29 15.72
N ALA A 109 -12.08 -18.80 15.02
CA ALA A 109 -13.41 -18.61 15.60
C ALA A 109 -14.08 -19.98 15.82
N ALA A 110 -14.48 -20.26 17.06
CA ALA A 110 -15.30 -21.42 17.37
C ALA A 110 -16.59 -21.40 16.52
N ASP A 111 -17.08 -22.58 16.12
CA ASP A 111 -18.25 -22.72 15.25
C ASP A 111 -19.41 -21.84 15.71
N GLY A 112 -19.82 -20.90 14.84
CA GLY A 112 -20.93 -19.97 15.09
C GLY A 112 -20.59 -18.70 15.87
N SER A 113 -19.33 -18.50 16.29
CA SER A 113 -18.88 -17.24 16.91
C SER A 113 -18.35 -16.24 15.87
N ALA A 114 -18.67 -14.96 16.07
CA ALA A 114 -18.16 -13.89 15.22
C ALA A 114 -16.80 -13.39 15.75
N PRO A 115 -15.77 -13.28 14.89
CA PRO A 115 -14.52 -12.64 15.30
C PRO A 115 -14.72 -11.18 15.72
N ALA A 116 -13.85 -10.68 16.59
CA ALA A 116 -13.93 -9.31 17.09
C ALA A 116 -13.90 -8.30 15.92
N GLY A 117 -14.86 -7.37 15.91
CA GLY A 117 -15.00 -6.37 14.85
C GLY A 117 -15.68 -6.89 13.57
N PHE A 118 -16.32 -8.06 13.60
CA PHE A 118 -17.06 -8.63 12.46
C PHE A 118 -18.43 -9.16 12.90
N GLN A 119 -19.36 -9.28 11.94
CA GLN A 119 -20.71 -9.81 12.16
C GLN A 119 -20.74 -11.34 12.14
N SER A 120 -19.86 -11.97 11.36
CA SER A 120 -19.76 -13.44 11.27
C SER A 120 -18.42 -13.89 10.68
N ALA A 121 -18.05 -15.15 10.92
CA ALA A 121 -16.91 -15.77 10.23
C ALA A 121 -17.13 -15.85 8.70
N GLN A 122 -18.38 -15.95 8.23
CA GLN A 122 -18.69 -15.96 6.81
C GLN A 122 -18.41 -14.60 6.14
N GLU A 123 -18.74 -13.50 6.81
CA GLU A 123 -18.39 -12.14 6.34
C GLU A 123 -16.88 -12.00 6.16
N VAL A 124 -16.11 -12.45 7.16
CA VAL A 124 -14.64 -12.42 7.14
C VAL A 124 -14.09 -13.22 5.95
N ARG A 125 -14.60 -14.43 5.73
CA ARG A 125 -14.21 -15.27 4.58
C ARG A 125 -14.55 -14.59 3.25
N SER A 126 -15.76 -14.02 3.11
CA SER A 126 -16.15 -13.30 1.88
C SER A 126 -15.27 -12.07 1.61
N LEU A 127 -14.90 -11.31 2.64
CA LEU A 127 -13.96 -10.20 2.50
C LEU A 127 -12.59 -10.69 2.03
N ALA A 128 -12.05 -11.73 2.67
CA ALA A 128 -10.76 -12.32 2.29
C ALA A 128 -10.78 -12.84 0.85
N THR A 129 -11.80 -13.62 0.47
CA THR A 129 -11.95 -14.15 -0.90
C THR A 129 -11.99 -13.03 -1.93
N GLY A 130 -12.79 -11.97 -1.71
CA GLY A 130 -12.85 -10.85 -2.64
C GLY A 130 -11.52 -10.10 -2.80
N MET A 131 -10.72 -10.01 -1.73
CA MET A 131 -9.37 -9.43 -1.79
C MET A 131 -8.39 -10.33 -2.55
N MET A 132 -8.44 -11.65 -2.33
CA MET A 132 -7.62 -12.63 -3.04
C MET A 132 -7.96 -12.72 -4.53
N GLU A 133 -9.25 -12.70 -4.90
CA GLU A 133 -9.68 -12.71 -6.30
C GLU A 133 -9.18 -11.46 -7.05
N ALA A 134 -9.33 -10.28 -6.44
CA ALA A 134 -8.81 -9.04 -7.01
C ALA A 134 -7.29 -9.09 -7.17
N ALA A 135 -6.56 -9.53 -6.14
CA ALA A 135 -5.10 -9.66 -6.20
C ALA A 135 -4.64 -10.69 -7.24
N THR A 136 -5.31 -11.84 -7.34
CA THR A 136 -5.04 -12.89 -8.35
C THR A 136 -5.10 -12.32 -9.77
N LYS A 137 -6.05 -11.42 -10.02
CA LYS A 137 -6.18 -10.75 -11.32
C LYS A 137 -5.12 -9.68 -11.55
N ASP A 138 -4.81 -8.88 -10.52
CA ASP A 138 -3.98 -7.69 -10.68
C ASP A 138 -2.47 -7.99 -10.64
N ILE A 139 -2.04 -8.97 -9.82
CA ILE A 139 -0.62 -9.28 -9.61
C ILE A 139 0.13 -9.57 -10.91
N PRO A 140 -0.34 -10.43 -11.83
CA PRO A 140 0.39 -10.71 -13.07
C PRO A 140 0.61 -9.46 -13.93
N THR A 141 -0.41 -8.60 -14.03
CA THR A 141 -0.33 -7.34 -14.78
C THR A 141 0.63 -6.35 -14.11
N LEU A 142 0.62 -6.27 -12.78
CA LEU A 142 1.53 -5.42 -12.03
C LEU A 142 2.97 -5.91 -12.15
N ILE A 143 3.24 -7.22 -12.04
CA ILE A 143 4.58 -7.77 -12.24
C ILE A 143 5.11 -7.43 -13.63
N SER A 144 4.31 -7.64 -14.69
CA SER A 144 4.69 -7.28 -16.05
C SER A 144 4.98 -5.78 -16.18
N SER A 145 4.11 -4.93 -15.63
CA SER A 145 4.29 -3.47 -15.66
C SER A 145 5.55 -3.03 -14.92
N GLY A 146 5.86 -3.68 -13.79
CA GLY A 146 7.09 -3.43 -13.03
C GLY A 146 8.33 -3.83 -13.82
N GLN A 147 8.31 -4.98 -14.50
CA GLN A 147 9.41 -5.43 -15.36
C GLN A 147 9.64 -4.48 -16.54
N ASP A 148 8.56 -3.97 -17.13
CA ASP A 148 8.62 -2.95 -18.18
C ASP A 148 9.25 -1.65 -17.66
N LEU A 149 8.91 -1.23 -16.43
CA LEU A 149 9.55 -0.07 -15.80
C LEU A 149 11.04 -0.31 -15.55
N VAL A 150 11.44 -1.48 -15.04
CA VAL A 150 12.87 -1.80 -14.84
C VAL A 150 13.66 -1.71 -16.14
N THR A 151 13.06 -2.17 -17.24
CA THR A 151 13.70 -2.23 -18.56
C THR A 151 13.79 -0.85 -19.21
N ASN A 152 12.70 -0.08 -19.20
CA ASN A 152 12.57 1.12 -20.03
C ASN A 152 12.89 2.43 -19.29
N LEU A 153 12.69 2.47 -17.96
CA LEU A 153 12.90 3.68 -17.17
C LEU A 153 14.29 4.31 -17.33
N PRO A 154 15.41 3.55 -17.36
CA PRO A 154 16.73 4.16 -17.58
C PRO A 154 16.81 4.94 -18.89
N GLY A 155 16.30 4.39 -19.98
CA GLY A 155 16.31 5.03 -21.30
C GLY A 155 15.42 6.26 -21.36
N GLU A 156 14.23 6.20 -20.74
CA GLU A 156 13.31 7.33 -20.69
C GLU A 156 13.84 8.52 -19.88
N LEU A 157 14.66 8.27 -18.86
CA LEU A 157 15.22 9.32 -18.02
C LEU A 157 16.56 9.87 -18.55
N GLN A 158 17.15 9.32 -19.60
CA GLN A 158 18.43 9.80 -20.18
C GLN A 158 18.38 11.27 -20.60
N SER A 159 17.21 11.77 -20.99
CA SER A 159 17.00 13.15 -21.43
C SER A 159 16.70 14.13 -20.29
N ASP A 160 16.47 13.63 -19.07
CA ASP A 160 16.15 14.43 -17.89
C ASP A 160 17.22 14.22 -16.79
N PRO A 161 18.29 15.05 -16.79
CA PRO A 161 19.38 14.90 -15.84
C PRO A 161 18.96 15.12 -14.38
N THR A 162 17.81 15.77 -14.13
CA THR A 162 17.29 15.93 -12.76
C THR A 162 16.65 14.65 -12.25
N LYS A 163 15.95 13.90 -13.10
CA LYS A 163 15.36 12.60 -12.75
C LYS A 163 16.37 11.46 -12.74
N ALA A 164 17.45 11.57 -13.50
CA ALA A 164 18.55 10.61 -13.44
C ALA A 164 19.15 10.49 -12.03
N LEU A 165 19.12 11.56 -11.22
CA LEU A 165 19.61 11.55 -9.83
C LEU A 165 18.83 10.61 -8.90
N VAL A 166 17.58 10.28 -9.24
CA VAL A 166 16.72 9.39 -8.45
C VAL A 166 16.47 8.04 -9.14
N LEU A 167 17.11 7.78 -10.29
CA LEU A 167 16.90 6.56 -11.08
C LEU A 167 17.20 5.30 -10.28
N ASP A 168 18.34 5.23 -9.60
CA ASP A 168 18.71 4.06 -8.81
C ASP A 168 17.68 3.76 -7.71
N LYS A 169 17.22 4.81 -7.02
CA LYS A 169 16.20 4.68 -5.99
C LYS A 169 14.86 4.25 -6.58
N ALA A 170 14.47 4.82 -7.72
CA ALA A 170 13.26 4.44 -8.44
C ALA A 170 13.28 2.96 -8.84
N LEU A 171 14.40 2.48 -9.39
CA LEU A 171 14.56 1.08 -9.76
C LEU A 171 14.55 0.14 -8.54
N THR A 172 15.14 0.56 -7.42
CA THR A 172 15.08 -0.21 -6.17
C THR A 172 13.64 -0.35 -5.68
N GLU A 173 12.88 0.75 -5.59
CA GLU A 173 11.48 0.70 -5.15
C GLU A 173 10.61 -0.15 -6.08
N VAL A 174 10.85 -0.08 -7.40
CA VAL A 174 10.17 -0.94 -8.38
C VAL A 174 10.49 -2.42 -8.13
N LYS A 175 11.77 -2.77 -8.00
CA LYS A 175 12.21 -4.16 -7.79
C LYS A 175 11.68 -4.74 -6.48
N THR A 176 11.78 -4.00 -5.38
CA THR A 176 11.22 -4.41 -4.08
C THR A 176 9.70 -4.58 -4.16
N SER A 177 9.00 -3.73 -4.91
CA SER A 177 7.56 -3.89 -5.13
C SER A 177 7.24 -5.15 -5.94
N ILE A 178 8.06 -5.52 -6.93
CA ILE A 178 7.93 -6.79 -7.68
C ILE A 178 8.18 -8.00 -6.76
N GLU A 179 9.20 -7.94 -5.90
CA GLU A 179 9.49 -9.00 -4.92
C GLU A 179 8.30 -9.25 -4.01
N ARG A 180 7.68 -8.18 -3.48
CA ARG A 180 6.44 -8.25 -2.69
C ARG A 180 5.28 -8.86 -3.49
N LEU A 181 5.12 -8.48 -4.75
CA LEU A 181 4.08 -9.06 -5.61
C LEU A 181 4.30 -10.57 -5.85
N ASN A 182 5.55 -11.01 -6.03
CA ASN A 182 5.88 -12.43 -6.16
C ASN A 182 5.60 -13.19 -4.85
N GLU A 183 5.92 -12.61 -3.70
CA GLU A 183 5.58 -13.19 -2.39
C GLU A 183 4.05 -13.33 -2.23
N ALA A 184 3.30 -12.28 -2.56
CA ALA A 184 1.84 -12.32 -2.56
C ALA A 184 1.29 -13.38 -3.53
N GLN A 185 1.88 -13.52 -4.72
CA GLN A 185 1.50 -14.55 -5.69
C GLN A 185 1.71 -15.96 -5.12
N ALA A 186 2.86 -16.21 -4.49
CA ALA A 186 3.18 -17.48 -3.87
C ALA A 186 2.21 -17.84 -2.73
N LYS A 187 1.80 -16.85 -1.93
CA LYS A 187 0.78 -17.01 -0.88
C LYS A 187 -0.57 -17.39 -1.48
N LEU A 188 -1.00 -16.71 -2.54
CA LEU A 188 -2.26 -17.05 -3.23
C LEU A 188 -2.25 -18.46 -3.80
N THR A 189 -1.15 -18.91 -4.40
CA THR A 189 -1.04 -20.29 -4.90
C THR A 189 -1.05 -21.31 -3.77
N GLY A 190 -0.33 -21.05 -2.66
CA GLY A 190 -0.30 -21.97 -1.51
C GLY A 190 -1.65 -22.09 -0.80
N LEU A 191 -2.45 -21.03 -0.76
CA LEU A 191 -3.82 -21.06 -0.24
C LEU A 191 -4.80 -21.82 -1.16
N GLY A 192 -4.56 -21.81 -2.47
CA GLY A 192 -5.35 -22.59 -3.44
C GLY A 192 -5.12 -24.09 -3.34
N ASP A 193 -3.89 -24.52 -3.07
CA ASP A 193 -3.54 -25.94 -2.94
C ASP A 193 -4.02 -26.52 -1.59
N GLY A 194 -3.98 -25.73 -0.50
CA GLY A 194 -4.46 -26.17 0.82
C GLY A 194 -5.99 -26.34 0.93
N ALA A 195 -6.77 -25.79 0.01
CA ALA A 195 -8.23 -25.97 -0.05
C ALA A 195 -8.65 -27.25 -0.78
N ALA A 196 -7.74 -27.92 -1.50
CA ALA A 196 -8.03 -29.13 -2.27
C ALA A 196 -7.90 -30.43 -1.46
N ASP A 197 -7.27 -30.37 -0.27
CA ASP A 197 -6.99 -31.56 0.55
C ASP A 197 -8.05 -31.85 1.63
N GLU A 198 -9.07 -30.99 1.83
CA GLU A 198 -10.11 -31.20 2.86
C GLU A 198 -11.42 -31.87 2.36
N GLU A 199 -11.57 -32.19 1.06
CA GLU A 199 -12.73 -32.95 0.54
C GLU A 199 -12.46 -34.46 0.34
N GLY A 200 -11.38 -35.01 0.91
CA GLY A 200 -10.93 -36.38 0.65
C GLY A 200 -10.50 -37.18 1.88
N GLY A 201 -11.25 -37.14 2.98
CA GLY A 201 -10.89 -37.85 4.22
C GLY A 201 -12.07 -38.43 4.99
N GLU A 202 -12.46 -39.64 4.58
CA GLU A 202 -13.28 -40.68 5.26
C GLU A 202 -14.78 -40.42 5.56
#